data_AF-A0A011NYV8-F1
#
_entry.id   AF-A0A011NYV8-F1
#
_cell.length_a   1.000
_cell.length_b   1.000
_cell.length_c   1.000
_cell.angle_alpha   90.00
_cell.angle_beta   90.00
_cell.angle_gamma   90.00
#
_symmetry.space_group_name_H-M   'P 1'
#
loop_
_entity.id
_entity.type
_entity.pdbx_description
1 polymer ?
#
loop_
_entity_poly.entity_id
_entity_poly.type
_entity_poly.pdbx_seq_one_letter_code
_entity_poly.pdbx_strand_id
1 'polypeptide(L)'
;MSFGGRSQAGKGFGIPLVVRYLLEVSSTVEEACDVLKRVPVHMSYTITLLDAAGHWATVFVGPDIATYVTRRRAISNFQHQVDWPQHAKATCAVERLAAMQQVVERPGTLSEAAAALLQPPLFQTSYRRGYGTLYSAMYQPANRSAELFWQDQSWQQSLLAPLPGERDIVFPNGPAHP
;
A
#
# COMPACT_ATOMS: atom_id res chain seq x y z
N MET A 1 5.45 -2.41 -2.80
CA MET A 1 6.38 -1.34 -2.36
C MET A 1 5.64 -0.01 -2.30
N SER A 2 5.84 0.79 -1.26
CA SER A 2 5.16 2.09 -1.03
C SER A 2 5.76 3.25 -1.85
N PHE A 3 6.22 2.97 -3.08
CA PHE A 3 6.91 3.93 -3.94
C PHE A 3 6.00 5.10 -4.35
N GLY A 4 6.47 6.33 -4.12
CA GLY A 4 5.72 7.56 -4.35
C GLY A 4 5.84 8.17 -5.76
N GLY A 5 6.46 7.48 -6.71
CA GLY A 5 6.42 7.86 -8.13
C GLY A 5 7.55 8.77 -8.62
N ARG A 6 8.55 9.10 -7.77
CA ARG A 6 9.71 9.94 -8.13
C ARG A 6 11.01 9.15 -7.95
N SER A 7 11.93 9.29 -8.91
CA SER A 7 13.26 8.64 -8.87
C SER A 7 14.28 9.39 -8.01
N GLN A 8 13.96 10.60 -7.55
CA GLN A 8 14.84 11.40 -6.70
C GLN A 8 15.14 10.67 -5.39
N ALA A 9 16.43 10.51 -5.10
CA ALA A 9 16.92 10.02 -3.83
C ALA A 9 17.65 11.12 -3.07
N GLY A 10 17.69 11.03 -1.74
CA GLY A 10 18.39 11.95 -0.85
C GLY A 10 18.82 11.28 0.44
N LYS A 11 19.29 12.06 1.42
CA LYS A 11 19.64 11.53 2.74
C LYS A 11 18.37 11.25 3.56
N GLY A 12 18.25 10.06 4.12
CA GLY A 12 17.14 9.67 4.99
C GLY A 12 17.04 8.15 5.15
N PHE A 13 15.96 7.69 5.77
CA PHE A 13 15.73 6.27 6.01
C PHE A 13 14.96 5.59 4.88
N GLY A 14 15.16 4.27 4.75
CA GLY A 14 14.32 3.40 3.93
C GLY A 14 12.93 3.22 4.51
N ILE A 15 11.93 3.13 3.63
CA ILE A 15 10.54 2.97 4.07
C ILE A 15 10.31 1.78 5.02
N PRO A 16 11.02 0.62 4.92
CA PRO A 16 10.83 -0.45 5.89
C PRO A 16 11.18 -0.04 7.33
N LEU A 17 12.26 0.73 7.50
CA LEU A 17 12.67 1.22 8.82
C LEU A 17 11.70 2.28 9.35
N VAL A 18 11.22 3.17 8.48
CA VAL A 18 10.25 4.20 8.85
C VAL A 18 8.92 3.58 9.28
N VAL A 19 8.40 2.62 8.53
CA VAL A 19 7.16 1.91 8.89
C VAL A 19 7.35 1.14 10.20
N ARG A 20 8.47 0.45 10.37
CA ARG A 20 8.76 -0.25 11.63
C ARG A 20 8.80 0.71 12.81
N TYR A 21 9.46 1.86 12.67
CA TYR A 21 9.53 2.87 13.71
C TYR A 21 8.16 3.43 14.06
N LEU A 22 7.32 3.78 13.07
CA LEU A 22 5.96 4.26 13.31
C LEU A 22 5.12 3.25 14.11
N LEU A 23 5.16 1.98 13.72
CA LEU A 23 4.45 0.91 14.41
C LEU A 23 4.94 0.67 15.85
N GLU A 24 6.14 1.13 16.18
CA GLU A 24 6.75 0.95 17.50
C GLU A 24 6.47 2.13 18.43
N VAL A 25 6.34 3.35 17.90
CA VAL A 25 6.27 4.58 18.72
C VAL A 25 4.95 5.34 18.64
N SER A 26 4.03 4.96 17.74
CA SER A 26 2.76 5.67 17.53
C SER A 26 1.56 4.74 17.77
N SER A 27 0.58 5.21 18.53
CA SER A 27 -0.70 4.51 18.76
C SER A 27 -1.87 5.16 18.00
N THR A 28 -1.74 6.44 17.63
CA THR A 28 -2.77 7.19 16.88
C THR A 28 -2.26 7.65 15.51
N VAL A 29 -3.18 7.96 14.61
CA VAL A 29 -2.84 8.54 13.30
C VAL A 29 -2.16 9.90 13.45
N GLU A 30 -2.59 10.71 14.42
CA GLU A 30 -2.04 12.02 14.70
C GLU A 30 -0.57 11.93 15.13
N GLU A 31 -0.24 11.04 16.07
CA GLU A 31 1.14 10.78 16.50
C GLU A 31 2.02 10.34 15.33
N ALA A 32 1.54 9.39 14.52
CA ALA A 32 2.26 8.90 13.35
C ALA A 32 2.50 10.02 12.31
N CYS A 33 1.54 10.92 12.11
CA CYS A 33 1.73 12.10 11.26
C CYS A 33 2.81 13.04 11.81
N ASP A 34 2.87 13.26 13.11
CA ASP A 34 3.88 14.13 13.75
C ASP A 34 5.28 13.53 13.76
N VAL A 35 5.38 12.20 13.78
CA VAL A 35 6.64 11.49 13.52
C VAL A 35 7.08 11.69 12.06
N LEU A 36 6.18 11.47 11.09
CA LEU A 36 6.48 11.58 9.67
C LEU A 36 6.92 12.98 9.24
N LYS A 37 6.42 14.04 9.89
CA LYS A 37 6.87 15.42 9.64
C LYS A 37 8.35 15.67 10.00
N ARG A 38 8.96 14.82 10.84
CA ARG A 38 10.31 15.03 11.41
C ARG A 38 11.32 13.98 10.97
N VAL A 39 10.88 12.77 10.61
CA VAL A 39 11.76 11.67 10.20
C VAL A 39 12.13 11.80 8.72
N PRO A 40 13.42 11.91 8.37
CA PRO A 40 13.83 12.03 6.97
C PRO A 40 13.68 10.70 6.23
N VAL A 41 13.19 10.76 4.98
CA VAL A 41 13.09 9.62 4.07
C VAL A 41 14.04 9.79 2.90
N HIS A 42 14.64 8.70 2.43
CA HIS A 42 15.61 8.79 1.33
C HIS A 42 14.97 8.86 -0.07
N MET A 43 13.68 8.58 -0.20
CA MET A 43 12.91 8.64 -1.45
C MET A 43 11.48 9.11 -1.19
N SER A 44 10.73 9.38 -2.26
CA SER A 44 9.31 9.68 -2.16
C SER A 44 8.50 8.42 -1.82
N TYR A 45 7.67 8.52 -0.79
CA TYR A 45 6.75 7.46 -0.37
C TYR A 45 5.33 7.99 -0.16
N THR A 46 4.38 7.07 -0.32
CA THR A 46 2.97 7.30 -0.04
C THR A 46 2.56 6.30 1.03
N ILE A 47 2.10 6.79 2.19
CA ILE A 47 1.82 5.99 3.39
C ILE A 47 0.37 6.20 3.79
N THR A 48 -0.41 5.13 3.88
CA THR A 48 -1.74 5.17 4.52
C THR A 48 -1.61 4.70 5.96
N LEU A 49 -2.11 5.52 6.88
CA LEU A 49 -2.19 5.27 8.32
C LEU A 49 -3.63 4.95 8.68
N LEU A 50 -3.83 4.01 9.61
CA LEU A 50 -5.14 3.63 10.16
C LEU A 50 -4.92 3.19 11.61
N ASP A 51 -5.64 3.80 12.55
CA ASP A 51 -5.57 3.44 13.97
C ASP A 51 -6.73 2.55 14.43
N ALA A 52 -6.67 2.11 15.69
CA ALA A 52 -7.68 1.24 16.30
C ALA A 52 -9.05 1.91 16.47
N ALA A 53 -9.10 3.26 16.50
CA ALA A 53 -10.35 4.02 16.54
C ALA A 53 -10.96 4.22 15.15
N GLY A 54 -10.28 3.77 14.08
CA GLY A 54 -10.73 3.93 12.70
C GLY A 54 -10.42 5.30 12.11
N HIS A 55 -9.63 6.15 12.79
CA HIS A 55 -9.08 7.33 12.14
C HIS A 55 -8.02 6.90 11.14
N TRP A 56 -7.89 7.67 10.06
CA TRP A 56 -6.97 7.34 8.99
C TRP A 56 -6.40 8.60 8.33
N ALA A 57 -5.19 8.52 7.83
CA ALA A 57 -4.60 9.58 7.01
C ALA A 57 -3.76 8.99 5.88
N THR A 58 -3.62 9.74 4.80
CA THR A 58 -2.68 9.45 3.74
C THR A 58 -1.60 10.52 3.79
N VAL A 59 -0.33 10.10 3.87
CA VAL A 59 0.81 10.97 4.06
C VAL A 59 1.78 10.79 2.90
N PHE A 60 2.11 11.89 2.24
CA PHE A 60 3.15 11.95 1.21
C PHE A 60 4.42 12.52 1.84
N VAL A 61 5.51 11.78 1.71
CA VAL A 61 6.84 12.16 2.20
C VAL A 61 7.84 12.07 1.07
N GLY A 62 8.93 12.83 1.15
CA GLY A 62 10.04 12.75 0.21
C GLY A 62 11.27 13.49 0.75
N PRO A 63 12.46 13.26 0.17
CA PRO A 63 13.71 13.83 0.66
C PRO A 63 13.81 15.35 0.45
N ASP A 64 13.02 15.90 -0.47
CA ASP A 64 13.12 17.27 -0.99
C ASP A 64 11.78 18.03 -0.98
N ILE A 65 10.77 17.49 -0.30
CA ILE A 65 9.42 18.06 -0.22
C ILE A 65 8.92 18.09 1.22
N ALA A 66 8.08 19.07 1.51
CA ALA A 66 7.37 19.09 2.79
C ALA A 66 6.43 17.87 2.89
N THR A 67 6.33 17.31 4.09
CA THR A 67 5.35 16.26 4.38
C THR A 67 3.93 16.80 4.15
N TYR A 68 3.15 16.10 3.33
CA TYR A 68 1.79 16.48 3.01
C TYR A 68 0.81 15.43 3.55
N VAL A 69 -0.10 15.86 4.43
CA VAL A 69 -1.13 15.00 5.04
C VAL A 69 -2.46 15.27 4.36
N THR A 70 -3.17 14.21 3.97
CA THR A 70 -4.47 14.29 3.32
C THR A 70 -5.40 13.17 3.78
N ARG A 71 -6.68 13.29 3.44
CA ARG A 71 -7.69 12.25 3.64
C ARG A 71 -8.10 11.67 2.28
N ARG A 72 -7.13 11.12 1.52
CA ARG A 72 -7.38 10.33 0.29
C ARG A 72 -7.55 8.84 0.59
N ARG A 73 -8.71 8.26 0.27
CA ARG A 73 -9.07 6.86 0.61
C ARG A 73 -8.40 5.81 -0.29
N ALA A 74 -7.99 6.22 -1.48
CA ALA A 74 -7.29 5.37 -2.44
C ALA A 74 -5.98 6.03 -2.87
N ILE A 75 -4.95 5.21 -3.04
CA ILE A 75 -3.61 5.61 -3.49
C ILE A 75 -3.05 4.56 -4.45
N SER A 76 -2.11 4.98 -5.29
CA SER A 76 -1.29 4.07 -6.09
C SER A 76 0.17 4.56 -6.05
N ASN A 77 0.94 4.36 -7.12
CA ASN A 77 2.40 4.58 -7.13
C ASN A 77 2.81 5.98 -7.60
N PHE A 78 2.05 6.99 -7.20
CA PHE A 78 2.38 8.41 -7.35
C PHE A 78 1.72 9.24 -6.24
N GLN A 79 2.16 10.49 -6.04
CA GLN A 79 1.66 11.38 -4.99
C GLN A 79 0.57 12.33 -5.53
N HIS A 80 0.92 13.57 -5.84
CA HIS A 80 -0.03 14.58 -6.33
C HIS A 80 -0.40 14.36 -7.79
N GLN A 81 0.60 14.06 -8.61
CA GLN A 81 0.51 13.87 -10.05
C GLN A 81 1.45 12.75 -10.48
N VAL A 82 1.39 12.38 -11.76
CA VAL A 82 2.31 11.41 -12.35
C VAL A 82 3.61 12.12 -12.73
N ASP A 83 4.60 12.04 -11.84
CA ASP A 83 5.94 12.61 -12.09
C ASP A 83 6.84 11.68 -12.93
N TRP A 84 6.50 10.39 -13.01
CA TRP A 84 7.22 9.41 -13.84
C TRP A 84 6.28 8.65 -14.78
N PRO A 85 5.99 9.20 -15.97
CA PRO A 85 5.00 8.64 -16.89
C PRO A 85 5.29 7.21 -17.34
N GLN A 86 6.56 6.87 -17.61
CA GLN A 86 6.91 5.51 -18.07
C GLN A 86 6.64 4.47 -16.98
N HIS A 87 6.98 4.77 -15.72
CA HIS A 87 6.70 3.89 -14.58
C HIS A 87 5.20 3.78 -14.32
N ALA A 88 4.46 4.89 -14.35
CA ALA A 88 3.01 4.88 -14.17
C ALA A 88 2.31 4.03 -15.24
N LYS A 89 2.74 4.14 -16.51
CA LYS A 89 2.25 3.29 -17.60
C LYS A 89 2.60 1.82 -17.39
N ALA A 90 3.85 1.52 -17.02
CA ALA A 90 4.31 0.15 -16.82
C ALA A 90 3.58 -0.59 -15.68
N THR A 91 3.06 0.16 -14.70
CA THR A 91 2.39 -0.36 -13.50
C THR A 91 0.88 -0.11 -13.49
N CYS A 92 0.31 0.42 -14.58
CA CYS A 92 -1.09 0.84 -14.67
C CYS A 92 -1.52 1.70 -13.46
N ALA A 93 -0.65 2.60 -13.01
CA ALA A 93 -0.83 3.29 -11.73
C ALA A 93 -2.07 4.18 -11.70
N VAL A 94 -2.42 4.81 -12.83
CA VAL A 94 -3.59 5.69 -12.95
C VAL A 94 -4.86 4.85 -12.99
N GLU A 95 -4.87 3.79 -13.79
CA GLU A 95 -6.00 2.87 -13.94
C GLU A 95 -6.31 2.15 -12.63
N ARG A 96 -5.28 1.72 -11.90
CA ARG A 96 -5.43 1.12 -10.57
C ARG A 96 -5.96 2.12 -9.55
N LEU A 97 -5.51 3.37 -9.58
CA LEU A 97 -6.05 4.39 -8.69
C LEU A 97 -7.54 4.59 -8.96
N ALA A 98 -7.94 4.74 -10.23
CA ALA A 98 -9.33 4.93 -10.62
C ALA A 98 -10.20 3.72 -10.21
N ALA A 99 -9.73 2.49 -10.42
CA ALA A 99 -10.43 1.28 -9.99
C ALA A 99 -10.57 1.22 -8.46
N MET A 100 -9.51 1.54 -7.71
CA MET A 100 -9.58 1.53 -6.24
C MET A 100 -10.51 2.62 -5.71
N GLN A 101 -10.55 3.79 -6.36
CA GLN A 101 -11.49 4.86 -6.02
C GLN A 101 -12.95 4.39 -6.17
N GLN A 102 -13.27 3.70 -7.27
CA GLN A 102 -14.60 3.13 -7.45
C GLN A 102 -14.97 2.12 -6.36
N VAL A 103 -14.01 1.29 -5.94
CA VAL A 103 -14.22 0.32 -4.85
C VAL A 103 -14.53 1.01 -3.52
N VAL A 104 -13.81 2.09 -3.17
CA VAL A 104 -14.01 2.78 -1.88
C VAL A 104 -15.17 3.79 -1.87
N GLU A 105 -15.64 4.22 -3.03
CA GLU A 105 -16.78 5.14 -3.17
C GLU A 105 -18.12 4.41 -3.28
N ARG A 106 -18.12 3.17 -3.81
CA ARG A 106 -19.32 2.36 -3.93
C ARG A 106 -19.70 1.78 -2.55
N PRO A 107 -20.98 1.89 -2.12
CA PRO A 107 -21.47 1.13 -0.98
C PRO A 107 -21.32 -0.38 -1.27
N GLY A 108 -20.65 -1.08 -0.36
CA GLY A 108 -20.36 -2.49 -0.53
C GLY A 108 -19.83 -3.10 0.76
N THR A 109 -19.77 -4.42 0.75
CA THR A 109 -19.18 -5.21 1.83
C THR A 109 -17.68 -5.24 1.71
N LEU A 110 -17.03 -5.54 2.83
CA LEU A 110 -15.58 -5.75 2.88
C LEU A 110 -15.14 -6.92 1.97
N SER A 111 -15.98 -7.96 1.85
CA SER A 111 -15.73 -9.10 0.96
C SER A 111 -15.75 -8.71 -0.52
N GLU A 112 -16.63 -7.79 -0.93
CA GLU A 112 -16.66 -7.29 -2.31
C GLU A 112 -15.41 -6.46 -2.62
N ALA A 113 -14.95 -5.64 -1.67
CA ALA A 113 -13.71 -4.90 -1.81
C ALA A 113 -12.49 -5.85 -1.92
N ALA A 114 -12.44 -6.90 -1.10
CA ALA A 114 -11.40 -7.92 -1.16
C ALA A 114 -11.42 -8.66 -2.52
N ALA A 115 -12.60 -9.03 -3.01
CA ALA A 115 -12.74 -9.64 -4.33
C ALA A 115 -12.25 -8.73 -5.47
N ALA A 116 -12.52 -7.42 -5.39
CA ALA A 116 -12.05 -6.46 -6.38
C ALA A 116 -10.51 -6.36 -6.43
N LEU A 117 -9.83 -6.47 -5.28
CA LEU A 117 -8.36 -6.50 -5.20
C LEU A 117 -7.73 -7.71 -5.90
N LEU A 118 -8.51 -8.76 -6.18
CA LEU A 118 -8.09 -9.97 -6.89
C LEU A 118 -8.39 -9.93 -8.40
N GLN A 119 -8.91 -8.81 -8.90
CA GLN A 119 -9.25 -8.61 -10.31
C GLN A 119 -8.39 -7.50 -10.95
N PRO A 120 -8.12 -7.57 -12.27
CA PRO A 120 -7.55 -6.44 -12.99
C PRO A 120 -8.44 -5.20 -12.88
N PRO A 121 -7.87 -3.98 -12.86
CA PRO A 121 -6.43 -3.70 -12.95
C PRO A 121 -5.69 -3.79 -11.60
N LEU A 122 -6.40 -3.95 -10.48
CA LEU A 122 -5.85 -3.94 -9.12
C LEU A 122 -4.89 -5.10 -8.89
N PHE A 123 -5.28 -6.30 -9.35
CA PHE A 123 -4.43 -7.47 -9.38
C PHE A 123 -3.57 -7.47 -10.66
N GLN A 124 -2.25 -7.46 -10.48
CA GLN A 124 -1.28 -7.46 -11.56
C GLN A 124 -0.60 -8.83 -11.71
N THR A 125 -0.43 -9.29 -12.95
CA THR A 125 0.18 -10.60 -13.27
C THR A 125 1.47 -10.49 -14.09
N SER A 126 2.01 -9.27 -14.25
CA SER A 126 3.25 -9.00 -15.00
C SER A 126 4.51 -9.35 -14.19
N TYR A 127 4.59 -10.56 -13.62
CA TYR A 127 5.69 -11.01 -12.74
C TYR A 127 7.06 -10.93 -13.42
N ARG A 128 7.16 -11.34 -14.69
CA ARG A 128 8.42 -11.29 -15.48
C ARG A 128 8.95 -9.87 -15.70
N ARG A 129 8.10 -8.86 -15.54
CA ARG A 129 8.46 -7.43 -15.64
C ARG A 129 8.68 -6.79 -14.28
N GLY A 130 8.56 -7.55 -13.18
CA GLY A 130 8.72 -7.07 -11.81
C GLY A 130 7.50 -6.37 -11.21
N TYR A 131 6.31 -6.49 -11.83
CA TYR A 131 5.11 -5.74 -11.43
C TYR A 131 3.93 -6.62 -10.98
N GLY A 132 4.16 -7.88 -10.65
CA GLY A 132 3.10 -8.78 -10.20
C GLY A 132 2.63 -8.53 -8.76
N THR A 133 1.37 -8.85 -8.46
CA THR A 133 0.81 -8.82 -7.11
C THR A 133 1.24 -10.05 -6.34
N LEU A 134 2.06 -9.84 -5.30
CA LEU A 134 2.56 -10.95 -4.49
C LEU A 134 1.54 -11.42 -3.45
N TYR A 135 0.71 -10.52 -2.95
CA TYR A 135 -0.41 -10.79 -2.06
C TYR A 135 -1.31 -9.55 -2.02
N SER A 136 -2.56 -9.74 -1.61
CA SER A 136 -3.46 -8.68 -1.14
C SER A 136 -3.62 -8.80 0.37
N ALA A 137 -3.93 -7.69 1.04
CA ALA A 137 -4.06 -7.67 2.50
C ALA A 137 -5.25 -6.82 2.94
N MET A 138 -5.91 -7.27 4.00
CA MET A 138 -7.06 -6.60 4.60
C MET A 138 -6.85 -6.51 6.10
N TYR A 139 -6.90 -5.29 6.62
CA TYR A 139 -6.71 -5.02 8.05
C TYR A 139 -8.04 -4.61 8.67
N GLN A 140 -8.37 -5.20 9.81
CA GLN A 140 -9.56 -4.89 10.60
C GLN A 140 -9.13 -4.47 12.01
N PRO A 141 -8.77 -3.19 12.23
CA PRO A 141 -8.21 -2.72 13.50
C PRO A 141 -9.10 -2.99 14.71
N ALA A 142 -10.42 -2.81 14.57
CA ALA A 142 -11.40 -3.08 15.62
C ALA A 142 -11.36 -4.55 16.09
N ASN A 143 -11.11 -5.47 15.17
CA ASN A 143 -11.01 -6.91 15.43
C ASN A 143 -9.57 -7.35 15.73
N ARG A 144 -8.60 -6.43 15.63
CA ARG A 144 -7.16 -6.70 15.77
C ARG A 144 -6.68 -7.84 14.87
N SER A 145 -7.23 -7.93 13.66
CA SER A 145 -6.90 -8.98 12.71
C SER A 145 -6.42 -8.41 11.37
N ALA A 146 -5.65 -9.23 10.68
CA ALA A 146 -5.30 -9.03 9.28
C ALA A 146 -5.49 -10.33 8.51
N GLU A 147 -5.92 -10.22 7.26
CA GLU A 147 -5.97 -11.33 6.32
C GLU A 147 -5.06 -11.03 5.14
N LEU A 148 -4.13 -11.93 4.88
CA LEU A 148 -3.40 -11.98 3.61
C LEU A 148 -4.15 -12.92 2.67
N PHE A 149 -4.29 -12.56 1.40
CA PHE A 149 -5.04 -13.38 0.46
C PHE A 149 -4.52 -13.28 -0.98
N TRP A 150 -4.79 -14.36 -1.70
CA TRP A 150 -4.48 -14.63 -3.10
C TRP A 150 -5.77 -15.01 -3.82
N GLN A 151 -5.69 -15.39 -5.09
CA GLN A 151 -6.88 -15.79 -5.85
C GLN A 151 -7.49 -17.11 -5.36
N ASP A 152 -6.66 -18.00 -4.81
CA ASP A 152 -6.99 -19.37 -4.44
C ASP A 152 -6.73 -19.69 -2.96
N GLN A 153 -6.10 -18.78 -2.22
CA GLN A 153 -5.68 -19.00 -0.83
C GLN A 153 -5.91 -17.76 0.03
N SER A 154 -6.12 -17.96 1.33
CA SER A 154 -6.07 -16.88 2.33
C SER A 154 -5.39 -17.33 3.61
N TRP A 155 -4.95 -16.35 4.39
CA TRP A 155 -4.21 -16.54 5.62
C TRP A 155 -4.53 -15.44 6.62
N GLN A 156 -5.29 -15.81 7.65
CA GLN A 156 -5.63 -14.96 8.78
C GLN A 156 -4.48 -14.86 9.78
N GLN A 157 -4.28 -13.66 10.32
CA GLN A 157 -3.25 -13.30 11.29
C GLN A 157 -3.81 -12.37 12.37
N SER A 158 -3.27 -12.49 13.58
CA SER A 158 -3.52 -11.54 14.68
C SER A 158 -2.55 -10.36 14.57
N LEU A 159 -3.05 -9.15 14.80
CA LEU A 159 -2.20 -7.95 14.88
C LEU A 159 -1.44 -7.84 16.21
N LEU A 160 -1.87 -8.53 17.26
CA LEU A 160 -1.21 -8.51 18.57
C LEU A 160 -0.24 -9.66 18.78
N ALA A 161 -0.57 -10.83 18.23
CA ALA A 161 0.20 -12.05 18.39
C ALA A 161 0.25 -12.78 17.05
N PRO A 162 0.93 -12.19 16.03
CA PRO A 162 1.07 -12.85 14.74
C PRO A 162 1.75 -14.20 14.93
N LEU A 163 1.20 -15.23 14.28
CA LEU A 163 1.72 -16.58 14.36
C LEU A 163 2.67 -16.82 13.18
N PRO A 164 3.94 -17.18 13.44
CA PRO A 164 4.86 -17.59 12.39
C PRO A 164 4.29 -18.77 11.61
N GLY A 165 4.60 -18.81 10.32
CA GLY A 165 4.21 -19.90 9.44
C GLY A 165 4.75 -19.69 8.04
N GLU A 166 4.46 -20.64 7.16
CA GLU A 166 4.91 -20.62 5.77
C GLU A 166 3.77 -21.09 4.85
N ARG A 167 3.78 -20.60 3.61
CA ARG A 167 2.83 -20.91 2.54
C ARG A 167 3.57 -20.90 1.20
N ASP A 168 3.30 -21.90 0.38
CA ASP A 168 3.79 -21.93 -0.99
C ASP A 168 2.75 -21.30 -1.92
N ILE A 169 3.17 -20.22 -2.60
CA ILE A 169 2.33 -19.49 -3.55
C ILE A 169 2.91 -19.66 -4.94
N VAL A 170 2.11 -20.22 -5.85
CA VAL A 170 2.48 -20.37 -7.25
C VAL A 170 1.94 -19.20 -8.04
N PHE A 171 2.82 -18.31 -8.46
CA PHE A 171 2.44 -17.22 -9.33
C PHE A 171 2.35 -17.74 -10.77
N PRO A 172 1.22 -17.53 -11.48
CA PRO A 172 1.10 -17.96 -12.85
C PRO A 172 2.19 -17.28 -13.67
N ASN A 173 2.84 -18.04 -14.55
CA ASN A 173 3.61 -17.45 -15.62
C ASN A 173 2.64 -16.56 -16.39
N GLY A 174 2.79 -15.23 -16.28
CA GLY A 174 2.06 -14.29 -17.13
C GLY A 174 2.19 -14.73 -18.59
N PRO A 175 1.23 -14.38 -19.46
CA PRO A 175 1.19 -14.90 -20.82
C PRO A 175 2.57 -14.79 -21.49
N ALA A 176 3.03 -15.87 -22.13
CA ALA A 176 4.13 -15.77 -23.07
C ALA A 176 3.70 -14.74 -24.11
N HIS A 177 4.41 -13.62 -24.22
CA HIS A 177 4.08 -12.65 -25.26
C HIS A 177 4.36 -13.30 -26.62
N PRO A 178 3.54 -13.00 -27.64
CA PRO A 178 3.92 -13.21 -29.04
C PRO A 178 5.15 -12.39 -29.42
#